data_AF-A0A0B3W156-F1
#
_entry.id   AF-A0A0B3W156-F1
#
_cell.length_a   1.000
_cell.length_b   1.000
_cell.length_c   1.000
_cell.angle_alpha   90.00
_cell.angle_beta   90.00
_cell.angle_gamma   90.00
#
_symmetry.space_group_name_H-M   'P 1'
#
loop_
_entity.id
_entity.type
_entity.pdbx_description
1 polymer ?
#
loop_
_entity_poly.entity_id
_entity_poly.type
_entity_poly.pdbx_seq_one_letter_code
_entity_poly.pdbx_strand_id
1 'polypeptide(L)'
;MKTKEKTLSFSDISNDLDNISKKLYLESPEIWIDFSDKVGEEILDEMVLFYAAKFNYASIIKYAIDNDIVDLNIPSKNKSYSSIKEHLLAVSRDYKNDDVYAYLSGEYKSSQSSEEKNTYDPIDAKKEENNKDYFPVFLCPHCNSNILKSGYKVYEEINFAFSQSKSKSEELSRKKDSRVFCNSCNKIVDNTTTELLENICSIHNCKKCGKDLTQIGITEKVKMTFNEDDSKFMAKQKTYNCPSCDEGLNESQIKHFNL
;
A
#
# COMPACT_ATOMS: atom_id res chain seq x y z
N MET A 1 -39.55 14.78 17.19
CA MET A 1 -39.43 13.31 17.05
C MET A 1 -38.02 13.01 16.57
N LYS A 2 -37.16 12.49 17.46
CA LYS A 2 -35.85 11.96 17.05
C LYS A 2 -36.11 10.63 16.34
N THR A 3 -35.93 10.59 15.03
CA THR A 3 -35.94 9.35 14.26
C THR A 3 -34.87 8.43 14.85
N LYS A 4 -35.28 7.26 15.34
CA LYS A 4 -34.36 6.21 15.80
C LYS A 4 -33.47 5.83 14.62
N GLU A 5 -32.21 6.24 14.67
CA GLU A 5 -31.18 5.71 13.80
C GLU A 5 -31.12 4.20 13.98
N LYS A 6 -31.01 3.50 12.86
CA LYS A 6 -31.01 2.05 12.80
C LYS A 6 -29.71 1.59 13.48
N THR A 7 -29.81 1.05 14.70
CA THR A 7 -28.67 0.44 15.41
C THR A 7 -28.06 -0.63 14.50
N LEU A 8 -26.81 -0.41 14.07
CA LEU A 8 -26.07 -1.41 13.28
C LEU A 8 -25.91 -2.67 14.13
N SER A 9 -26.03 -3.84 13.53
CA SER A 9 -25.84 -5.14 14.19
C SER A 9 -24.39 -5.60 14.07
N PHE A 10 -23.87 -6.36 15.04
CA PHE A 10 -22.51 -6.92 14.96
C PHE A 10 -22.31 -7.78 13.69
N SER A 11 -23.38 -8.43 13.23
CA SER A 11 -23.40 -9.17 11.96
C SER A 11 -23.02 -8.32 10.75
N ASP A 12 -23.26 -7.00 10.81
CA ASP A 12 -22.99 -6.07 9.69
C ASP A 12 -21.49 -5.82 9.50
N ILE A 13 -20.67 -6.11 10.53
CA ILE A 13 -19.21 -5.94 10.51
C ILE A 13 -18.44 -7.27 10.54
N SER A 14 -19.11 -8.40 10.77
CA SER A 14 -18.47 -9.72 10.91
C SER A 14 -17.62 -10.11 9.70
N ASN A 15 -18.10 -9.85 8.47
CA ASN A 15 -17.32 -10.14 7.26
C ASN A 15 -16.05 -9.26 7.15
N ASP A 16 -16.10 -8.03 7.63
CA ASP A 16 -14.95 -7.13 7.62
C ASP A 16 -13.92 -7.55 8.68
N LEU A 17 -14.39 -7.97 9.87
CA LEU A 17 -13.54 -8.55 10.91
C LEU A 17 -12.86 -9.84 10.44
N ASP A 18 -13.57 -10.71 9.73
CA ASP A 18 -13.00 -11.93 9.13
C ASP A 18 -11.91 -11.60 8.10
N ASN A 19 -12.10 -10.55 7.31
CA ASN A 19 -11.11 -10.11 6.33
C ASN A 19 -9.85 -9.54 7.01
N ILE A 20 -10.00 -8.81 8.12
CA ILE A 20 -8.86 -8.39 8.95
C ILE A 20 -8.16 -9.62 9.53
N SER A 21 -8.91 -10.58 10.08
CA SER A 21 -8.37 -11.81 10.67
C SER A 21 -7.50 -12.58 9.66
N LYS A 22 -7.98 -12.75 8.41
CA LYS A 22 -7.21 -13.39 7.32
C LYS A 22 -5.92 -12.65 6.99
N LYS A 23 -5.94 -11.31 6.96
CA LYS A 23 -4.73 -10.51 6.73
C LYS A 23 -3.73 -10.67 7.87
N LEU A 24 -4.20 -10.62 9.12
CA LEU A 24 -3.35 -10.76 10.30
C LEU A 24 -2.74 -12.16 10.42
N TYR A 25 -3.47 -13.19 10.05
CA TYR A 25 -2.94 -14.55 10.02
C TYR A 25 -1.69 -14.67 9.13
N LEU A 26 -1.66 -13.95 8.00
CA LEU A 26 -0.53 -13.95 7.07
C LEU A 26 0.60 -13.00 7.50
N GLU A 27 0.26 -11.81 8.02
CA GLU A 27 1.25 -10.79 8.39
C GLU A 27 1.90 -11.03 9.77
N SER A 28 1.12 -11.49 10.75
CA SER A 28 1.54 -11.57 12.15
C SER A 28 0.68 -12.60 12.93
N PRO A 29 0.98 -13.90 12.82
CA PRO A 29 0.24 -14.97 13.49
C PRO A 29 0.09 -14.80 15.01
N GLU A 30 1.10 -14.20 15.66
CA GLU A 30 1.08 -13.93 17.10
C GLU A 30 0.01 -12.90 17.48
N ILE A 31 -0.14 -11.85 16.65
CA ILE A 31 -1.14 -10.80 16.86
C ILE A 31 -2.53 -11.28 16.45
N TRP A 32 -2.60 -12.17 15.46
CA TRP A 32 -3.84 -12.77 15.00
C TRP A 32 -4.58 -13.54 16.11
N ILE A 33 -3.87 -14.20 17.04
CA ILE A 33 -4.48 -14.91 18.16
C ILE A 33 -5.23 -13.92 19.06
N ASP A 34 -4.55 -12.87 19.55
CA ASP A 34 -5.15 -11.83 20.41
C ASP A 34 -6.30 -11.09 19.71
N PHE A 35 -6.15 -10.82 18.40
CA PHE A 35 -7.23 -10.24 17.59
C PHE A 35 -8.45 -11.17 17.52
N SER A 36 -8.23 -12.46 17.23
CA SER A 36 -9.31 -13.44 17.04
C SER A 36 -10.06 -13.71 18.34
N ASP A 37 -9.34 -13.78 19.47
CA ASP A 37 -9.95 -13.95 20.79
C ASP A 37 -10.88 -12.77 21.11
N LYS A 38 -10.39 -11.53 20.92
CA LYS A 38 -11.21 -10.31 21.13
C LYS A 38 -12.43 -10.26 20.24
N VAL A 39 -12.28 -10.56 18.95
CA VAL A 39 -13.40 -10.58 18.01
C VAL A 39 -14.42 -11.67 18.37
N GLY A 40 -13.96 -12.85 18.80
CA GLY A 40 -14.82 -13.93 19.27
C GLY A 40 -15.62 -13.58 20.53
N GLU A 41 -15.08 -12.71 21.37
CA GLU A 41 -15.75 -12.15 22.55
C GLU A 41 -16.52 -10.84 22.26
N GLU A 42 -16.64 -10.44 20.99
CA GLU A 42 -17.26 -9.18 20.53
C GLU A 42 -16.62 -7.91 21.14
N ILE A 43 -15.35 -7.97 21.52
CA ILE A 43 -14.56 -6.87 22.08
C ILE A 43 -13.91 -6.06 20.96
N LEU A 44 -14.33 -4.80 20.80
CA LEU A 44 -13.77 -3.87 19.81
C LEU A 44 -12.85 -2.82 20.45
N ASP A 45 -11.80 -3.24 21.14
CA ASP A 45 -10.88 -2.31 21.81
C ASP A 45 -9.95 -1.56 20.84
N GLU A 46 -9.09 -0.68 21.36
CA GLU A 46 -8.15 0.10 20.54
C GLU A 46 -7.31 -0.75 19.58
N MET A 47 -6.95 -1.98 19.96
CA MET A 47 -6.17 -2.86 19.09
C MET A 47 -7.01 -3.28 17.87
N VAL A 48 -8.27 -3.66 18.08
CA VAL A 48 -9.17 -4.03 16.98
C VAL A 48 -9.43 -2.82 16.07
N LEU A 49 -9.67 -1.65 16.66
CA LEU A 49 -9.88 -0.40 15.91
C LEU A 49 -8.62 0.04 15.15
N PHE A 50 -7.42 -0.19 15.70
CA PHE A 50 -6.15 0.06 15.03
C PHE A 50 -6.06 -0.73 13.73
N TYR A 51 -6.40 -2.02 13.74
CA TYR A 51 -6.34 -2.84 12.52
C TYR A 51 -7.45 -2.49 11.52
N ALA A 52 -8.65 -2.12 12.00
CA ALA A 52 -9.67 -1.56 11.14
C ALA A 52 -9.20 -0.26 10.45
N ALA A 53 -8.50 0.61 11.19
CA ALA A 53 -7.92 1.84 10.66
C ALA A 53 -6.74 1.60 9.70
N LYS A 54 -5.89 0.61 9.98
CA LYS A 54 -4.74 0.20 9.14
C LYS A 54 -5.16 -0.44 7.82
N PHE A 55 -6.31 -1.13 7.79
CA PHE A 55 -6.78 -1.84 6.59
C PHE A 55 -8.01 -1.21 5.90
N ASN A 56 -8.36 0.03 6.26
CA ASN A 56 -9.45 0.83 5.70
C ASN A 56 -10.87 0.26 5.87
N TYR A 57 -11.20 -0.31 7.04
CA TYR A 57 -12.55 -0.80 7.34
C TYR A 57 -13.36 0.22 8.14
N ALA A 58 -13.88 1.24 7.46
CA ALA A 58 -14.68 2.31 8.08
C ALA A 58 -16.00 1.82 8.70
N SER A 59 -16.56 0.70 8.22
CA SER A 59 -17.73 0.02 8.78
C SER A 59 -17.55 -0.36 10.25
N ILE A 60 -16.39 -0.92 10.61
CA ILE A 60 -16.07 -1.32 11.99
C ILE A 60 -15.91 -0.08 12.88
N ILE A 61 -15.23 0.95 12.38
CA ILE A 61 -15.04 2.21 13.12
C ILE A 61 -16.40 2.90 13.36
N LYS A 62 -17.27 2.95 12.34
CA LYS A 62 -18.63 3.47 12.46
C LYS A 62 -19.44 2.69 13.48
N TYR A 63 -19.44 1.36 13.38
CA TYR A 63 -20.12 0.50 14.32
C TYR A 63 -19.68 0.74 15.77
N ALA A 64 -18.36 0.84 16.02
CA ALA A 64 -17.83 1.04 17.36
C ALA A 64 -18.21 2.41 17.96
N ILE A 65 -18.23 3.46 17.14
CA ILE A 65 -18.61 4.82 17.58
C ILE A 65 -20.13 4.96 17.72
N ASP A 66 -20.89 4.55 16.70
CA ASP A 66 -22.34 4.77 16.62
C ASP A 66 -23.11 3.94 17.67
N ASN A 67 -22.52 2.86 18.17
CA ASN A 67 -23.05 2.03 19.24
C ASN A 67 -22.42 2.33 20.62
N ASP A 68 -21.64 3.40 20.76
CA ASP A 68 -20.95 3.78 22.00
C ASP A 68 -20.09 2.66 22.62
N ILE A 69 -19.49 1.79 21.80
CA ILE A 69 -18.67 0.65 22.25
C ILE A 69 -17.31 1.12 22.77
N VAL A 70 -16.75 2.16 22.14
CA VAL A 70 -15.47 2.77 22.55
C VAL A 70 -15.56 4.29 22.49
N ASP A 71 -15.12 4.95 23.57
CA ASP A 71 -14.86 6.39 23.56
C ASP A 71 -13.47 6.66 22.98
N LEU A 72 -13.39 7.26 21.80
CA LEU A 72 -12.12 7.55 21.13
C LEU A 72 -11.31 8.69 21.77
N ASN A 73 -11.91 9.46 22.69
CA ASN A 73 -11.23 10.59 23.33
C ASN A 73 -10.40 10.19 24.56
N ILE A 74 -10.47 8.92 24.97
CA ILE A 74 -9.65 8.41 26.07
C ILE A 74 -8.17 8.28 25.63
N PRO A 75 -7.24 8.28 26.58
CA PRO A 75 -5.81 8.10 26.29
C PRO A 75 -5.53 6.81 25.52
N SER A 76 -4.69 6.91 24.49
CA SER A 76 -4.22 5.75 23.73
C SER A 76 -3.30 4.87 24.57
N LYS A 77 -3.39 3.55 24.38
CA LYS A 77 -2.39 2.58 24.85
C LYS A 77 -1.01 2.88 24.24
N ASN A 78 -0.97 3.46 23.04
CA ASN A 78 0.25 4.00 22.45
C ASN A 78 0.54 5.40 23.00
N LYS A 79 1.50 5.47 23.92
CA LYS A 79 1.89 6.71 24.63
C LYS A 79 2.39 7.85 23.72
N SER A 80 2.61 7.59 22.43
CA SER A 80 2.99 8.61 21.45
C SER A 80 1.79 9.49 21.03
N TYR A 81 0.56 9.08 21.34
CA TYR A 81 -0.67 9.77 21.00
C TYR A 81 -1.48 10.10 22.24
N SER A 82 -2.07 11.30 22.30
CA SER A 82 -2.85 11.74 23.46
C SER A 82 -4.21 11.06 23.57
N SER A 83 -4.75 10.55 22.46
CA SER A 83 -6.04 9.85 22.42
C SER A 83 -6.05 8.70 21.41
N ILE A 84 -7.00 7.76 21.59
CA ILE A 84 -7.27 6.72 20.59
C ILE A 84 -7.59 7.36 19.24
N LYS A 85 -8.39 8.42 19.22
CA LYS A 85 -8.76 9.14 17.98
C LYS A 85 -7.54 9.62 17.20
N GLU A 86 -6.57 10.24 17.88
CA GLU A 86 -5.33 10.71 17.24
C GLU A 86 -4.47 9.55 16.74
N HIS A 87 -4.40 8.47 17.50
CA HIS A 87 -3.69 7.26 17.08
C HIS A 87 -4.30 6.69 15.79
N LEU A 88 -5.63 6.53 15.74
CA LEU A 88 -6.31 6.02 14.55
C LEU A 88 -6.19 6.99 13.36
N LEU A 89 -6.28 8.30 13.57
CA LEU A 89 -6.06 9.30 12.53
C LEU A 89 -4.65 9.24 11.94
N ALA A 90 -3.64 9.09 12.81
CA ALA A 90 -2.25 8.95 12.37
C ALA A 90 -2.08 7.68 11.55
N VAL A 91 -2.59 6.55 12.03
CA VAL A 91 -2.52 5.26 11.31
C VAL A 91 -3.23 5.35 9.95
N SER A 92 -4.46 5.85 9.90
CA SER A 92 -5.18 5.99 8.63
C SER A 92 -4.46 6.91 7.66
N ARG A 93 -3.81 7.98 8.13
CA ARG A 93 -2.99 8.85 7.30
C ARG A 93 -1.74 8.13 6.78
N ASP A 94 -1.01 7.46 7.66
CA ASP A 94 0.27 6.82 7.34
C ASP A 94 0.07 5.66 6.33
N TYR A 95 -1.08 4.98 6.40
CA TYR A 95 -1.47 3.92 5.47
C TYR A 95 -2.33 4.40 4.29
N LYS A 96 -2.63 5.71 4.16
CA LYS A 96 -3.44 6.31 3.09
C LYS A 96 -4.86 5.71 2.97
N ASN A 97 -5.50 5.50 4.12
CA ASN A 97 -6.83 4.93 4.23
C ASN A 97 -7.87 6.05 4.35
N ASP A 98 -8.28 6.58 3.20
CA ASP A 98 -9.07 7.80 3.09
C ASP A 98 -10.47 7.67 3.72
N ASP A 99 -11.11 6.50 3.66
CA ASP A 99 -12.48 6.32 4.19
C ASP A 99 -12.50 6.42 5.73
N VAL A 100 -11.55 5.77 6.39
CA VAL A 100 -11.41 5.84 7.85
C VAL A 100 -10.95 7.23 8.27
N TYR A 101 -9.98 7.81 7.54
CA TYR A 101 -9.48 9.16 7.83
C TYR A 101 -10.59 10.21 7.71
N ALA A 102 -11.36 10.19 6.62
CA ALA A 102 -12.49 11.09 6.40
C ALA A 102 -13.57 10.93 7.49
N TYR A 103 -13.83 9.69 7.93
CA TYR A 103 -14.76 9.42 9.01
C TYR A 103 -14.29 10.02 10.35
N LEU A 104 -13.04 9.75 10.74
CA LEU A 104 -12.49 10.19 12.03
C LEU A 104 -12.23 11.69 12.11
N SER A 105 -11.86 12.32 10.99
CA SER A 105 -11.61 13.77 10.88
C SER A 105 -12.90 14.60 10.92
N GLY A 106 -14.06 13.97 10.72
CA GLY A 106 -15.34 14.66 10.62
C GLY A 106 -15.58 15.29 9.25
N GLU A 107 -14.76 14.98 8.24
CA GLU A 107 -14.97 15.37 6.84
C GLU A 107 -16.01 14.48 6.13
N TYR A 108 -16.56 13.49 6.83
CA TYR A 108 -17.60 12.61 6.35
C TYR A 108 -18.94 13.35 6.15
N LYS A 109 -19.18 13.82 4.93
CA LYS A 109 -20.53 14.22 4.51
C LYS A 109 -21.38 12.96 4.39
N SER A 110 -22.33 12.80 5.32
CA SER A 110 -23.40 11.82 5.16
C SER A 110 -24.20 12.16 3.91
N SER A 111 -23.98 11.42 2.83
CA SER A 111 -24.89 11.36 1.70
C SER A 111 -24.87 9.96 1.12
N GLN A 112 -25.88 9.17 1.49
CA GLN A 112 -26.39 8.13 0.61
C GLN A 112 -26.80 8.79 -0.71
N SER A 113 -25.93 8.71 -1.71
CA SER A 113 -26.27 8.60 -3.13
C SER A 113 -25.00 8.90 -3.93
N SER A 114 -24.60 7.89 -4.69
CA SER A 114 -23.74 8.01 -5.87
C SER A 114 -24.03 9.28 -6.67
N GLU A 115 -23.04 10.16 -6.77
CA GLU A 115 -22.82 11.04 -7.93
C GLU A 115 -21.42 11.64 -7.82
N GLU A 116 -20.54 11.21 -8.73
CA GLU A 116 -19.22 11.77 -8.95
C GLU A 116 -19.32 13.28 -9.21
N LYS A 117 -18.68 14.09 -8.38
CA LYS A 117 -18.30 15.44 -8.74
C LYS A 117 -16.82 15.63 -8.47
N ASN A 118 -16.08 15.54 -9.57
CA ASN A 118 -14.70 15.99 -9.68
C ASN A 118 -14.60 17.47 -9.30
N THR A 119 -13.93 17.77 -8.20
CA THR A 119 -13.30 19.06 -7.98
C THR A 119 -11.84 18.80 -7.67
N TYR A 120 -11.00 18.96 -8.70
CA TYR A 120 -9.56 19.11 -8.55
C TYR A 120 -9.29 20.43 -7.83
N ASP A 121 -8.70 20.36 -6.64
CA ASP A 121 -7.91 21.47 -6.10
C ASP A 121 -6.42 21.07 -6.06
N PRO A 122 -5.50 22.01 -6.35
CA PRO A 122 -4.09 21.73 -6.53
C PRO A 122 -3.46 21.37 -5.18
N ILE A 123 -2.75 20.24 -5.12
CA ILE A 123 -2.02 19.81 -3.94
C ILE A 123 -0.96 20.87 -3.61
N ASP A 124 -1.19 21.58 -2.50
CA ASP A 124 -0.23 22.48 -1.88
C ASP A 124 0.99 21.66 -1.40
N ALA A 125 2.15 22.05 -1.91
CA ALA A 125 3.42 21.43 -1.58
C ALA A 125 3.79 21.71 -0.12
N LYS A 126 3.39 20.84 0.81
CA LYS A 126 3.99 20.82 2.16
C LYS A 126 5.37 20.18 2.08
N LYS A 127 6.37 20.97 2.47
CA LYS A 127 7.79 20.62 2.58
C LYS A 127 7.93 19.44 3.55
N GLU A 128 8.45 18.33 3.06
CA GLU A 128 8.98 17.25 3.89
C GLU A 128 10.30 17.73 4.50
N GLU A 129 10.31 17.96 5.81
CA GLU A 129 11.54 18.10 6.58
C GLU A 129 12.09 16.70 6.90
N ASN A 130 13.26 16.40 6.32
CA ASN A 130 14.31 15.54 6.86
C ASN A 130 13.94 14.13 7.37
N ASN A 131 13.31 13.30 6.53
CA ASN A 131 13.57 11.86 6.60
C ASN A 131 14.51 11.49 5.44
N LYS A 132 15.61 10.78 5.72
CA LYS A 132 16.48 10.21 4.68
C LYS A 132 15.81 8.99 4.02
N ASP A 133 14.50 9.03 3.86
CA ASP A 133 13.75 7.98 3.17
C ASP A 133 14.03 8.13 1.68
N TYR A 134 14.54 7.06 1.07
CA TYR A 134 14.76 7.04 -0.36
C TYR A 134 13.44 7.31 -1.08
N PHE A 135 13.40 8.41 -1.84
CA PHE A 135 12.31 8.68 -2.76
C PHE A 135 12.78 8.39 -4.19
N PRO A 136 12.18 7.43 -4.90
CA PRO A 136 12.61 7.09 -6.25
C PRO A 136 12.37 8.27 -7.21
N VAL A 137 13.34 8.51 -8.09
CA VAL A 137 13.28 9.60 -9.07
C VAL A 137 13.20 9.03 -10.48
N PHE A 138 12.11 9.36 -11.17
CA PHE A 138 11.99 9.13 -12.61
C PHE A 138 11.48 10.39 -13.29
N LEU A 139 12.31 11.04 -14.09
CA LEU A 139 11.99 12.34 -14.68
C LEU A 139 11.27 12.15 -16.02
N CYS A 140 10.14 12.83 -16.17
CA CYS A 140 9.45 12.90 -17.46
C CYS A 140 10.34 13.59 -18.49
N PRO A 141 10.58 13.01 -19.68
CA PRO A 141 11.44 13.60 -20.71
C PRO A 141 10.87 14.91 -21.29
N HIS A 142 9.58 15.18 -21.09
CA HIS A 142 8.91 16.34 -21.68
C HIS A 142 8.81 17.56 -20.76
N CYS A 143 8.60 17.36 -19.46
CA CYS A 143 8.42 18.45 -18.50
C CYS A 143 9.34 18.36 -17.29
N ASN A 144 10.24 17.37 -17.26
CA ASN A 144 11.21 17.14 -16.21
C ASN A 144 10.59 16.94 -14.80
N SER A 145 9.28 16.69 -14.70
CA SER A 145 8.64 16.36 -13.43
C SER A 145 8.99 14.93 -13.02
N ASN A 146 9.23 14.69 -11.72
CA ASN A 146 9.38 13.34 -11.21
C ASN A 146 8.02 12.64 -11.23
N ILE A 147 7.81 11.71 -12.16
CA ILE A 147 6.51 11.05 -12.35
C ILE A 147 6.11 10.16 -11.18
N LEU A 148 7.07 9.68 -10.38
CA LEU A 148 6.79 8.92 -9.16
C LEU A 148 6.31 9.82 -8.02
N LYS A 149 6.59 11.14 -8.11
CA LYS A 149 6.06 12.16 -7.20
C LYS A 149 4.76 12.76 -7.72
N SER A 150 4.71 13.14 -8.99
CA SER A 150 3.55 13.80 -9.60
C SER A 150 2.44 12.85 -10.03
N GLY A 151 2.72 11.54 -10.06
CA GLY A 151 1.86 10.50 -10.61
C GLY A 151 1.99 10.34 -12.12
N TYR A 152 1.39 9.26 -12.61
CA TYR A 152 1.26 8.91 -14.03
C TYR A 152 -0.12 8.29 -14.31
N LYS A 153 -0.54 8.31 -15.57
CA LYS A 153 -1.82 7.75 -16.04
C LYS A 153 -1.57 6.57 -16.97
N VAL A 154 -2.51 5.64 -16.99
CA VAL A 154 -2.61 4.54 -17.95
C VAL A 154 -4.04 4.47 -18.47
N TYR A 155 -4.22 3.99 -19.69
CA TYR A 155 -5.55 3.80 -20.26
C TYR A 155 -5.95 2.33 -20.19
N GLU A 156 -7.24 2.10 -19.99
CA GLU A 156 -7.84 0.77 -20.08
C GLU A 156 -8.96 0.83 -21.12
N GLU A 157 -8.94 -0.11 -22.05
CA GLU A 157 -9.95 -0.28 -23.09
C GLU A 157 -10.86 -1.44 -22.68
N ILE A 158 -12.15 -1.14 -22.45
CA ILE A 158 -13.16 -2.13 -22.09
C ILE A 158 -14.23 -2.13 -23.18
N ASN A 159 -14.42 -3.28 -23.81
CA ASN A 159 -15.42 -3.48 -24.86
C ASN A 159 -16.64 -4.19 -24.26
N PHE A 160 -17.82 -3.68 -24.58
CA PHE A 160 -19.10 -4.27 -24.17
C PHE A 160 -19.95 -4.61 -25.39
N ALA A 161 -20.77 -5.66 -25.27
CA ALA A 161 -21.83 -5.94 -26.22
C ALA A 161 -23.09 -6.45 -25.52
N PHE A 162 -24.22 -6.29 -26.20
CA PHE A 162 -25.49 -6.79 -25.71
C PHE A 162 -25.56 -8.32 -25.80
N SER A 163 -25.89 -8.96 -24.69
CA SER A 163 -26.11 -10.39 -24.58
C SER A 163 -27.59 -10.69 -24.63
N GLN A 164 -28.05 -11.25 -25.76
CA GLN A 164 -29.47 -11.56 -25.96
C GLN A 164 -29.98 -12.65 -25.01
N SER A 165 -29.11 -13.58 -24.60
CA SER A 165 -29.46 -14.66 -23.65
C SER A 165 -29.69 -14.17 -22.22
N LYS A 166 -29.09 -13.04 -21.84
CA LYS A 166 -29.20 -12.45 -20.51
C LYS A 166 -29.92 -11.10 -20.50
N SER A 167 -30.38 -10.64 -21.66
CA SER A 167 -31.03 -9.34 -21.89
C SER A 167 -30.30 -8.16 -21.24
N LYS A 168 -28.96 -8.18 -21.25
CA LYS A 168 -28.11 -7.14 -20.63
C LYS A 168 -26.81 -6.94 -21.38
N SER A 169 -26.16 -5.79 -21.14
CA SER A 169 -24.80 -5.54 -21.62
C SER A 169 -23.80 -6.44 -20.87
N GLU A 170 -22.88 -7.04 -21.61
CA GLU A 170 -21.79 -7.87 -21.07
C GLU A 170 -20.44 -7.39 -21.59
N GLU A 171 -19.43 -7.47 -20.70
CA GLU A 171 -18.05 -7.19 -21.05
C GLU A 171 -17.54 -8.28 -22.01
N LEU A 172 -17.06 -7.87 -23.17
CA LEU A 172 -16.43 -8.74 -24.17
C LEU A 172 -14.94 -8.91 -23.91
N SER A 173 -14.27 -7.81 -23.57
CA SER A 173 -12.84 -7.80 -23.37
C SER A 173 -12.42 -6.59 -22.57
N ARG A 174 -11.32 -6.73 -21.83
CA ARG A 174 -10.64 -5.65 -21.13
C ARG A 174 -9.15 -5.74 -21.43
N LYS A 175 -8.58 -4.63 -21.88
CA LYS A 175 -7.17 -4.53 -22.23
C LYS A 175 -6.57 -3.30 -21.59
N LYS A 176 -5.57 -3.49 -20.73
CA LYS A 176 -4.77 -2.40 -20.18
C LYS A 176 -3.72 -1.98 -21.19
N ASP A 177 -3.66 -0.69 -21.48
CA ASP A 177 -2.61 -0.09 -22.27
C ASP A 177 -1.31 -0.05 -21.44
N SER A 178 -0.21 -0.52 -22.02
CA SER A 178 1.10 -0.50 -21.37
C SER A 178 1.75 0.88 -21.37
N ARG A 179 1.23 1.82 -22.17
CA ARG A 179 1.74 3.18 -22.29
C ARG A 179 1.44 4.00 -21.04
N VAL A 180 2.46 4.69 -20.57
CA VAL A 180 2.39 5.56 -19.41
C VAL A 180 2.33 7.02 -19.86
N PHE A 181 1.46 7.82 -19.23
CA PHE A 181 1.32 9.25 -19.50
C PHE A 181 1.71 10.04 -18.25
N CYS A 182 2.53 11.08 -18.41
CA CYS A 182 2.92 11.93 -17.31
C CYS A 182 1.70 12.71 -16.79
N ASN A 183 1.43 12.67 -15.48
CA ASN A 183 0.30 13.42 -14.91
C ASN A 183 0.47 14.94 -15.02
N SER A 184 1.71 15.45 -15.00
CA SER A 184 1.98 16.89 -15.06
C SER A 184 1.80 17.50 -16.45
N CYS A 185 2.18 16.79 -17.52
CA CYS A 185 2.12 17.35 -18.89
C CYS A 185 1.20 16.59 -19.85
N ASN A 186 0.59 15.49 -19.39
CA ASN A 186 -0.29 14.60 -20.17
C ASN A 186 0.33 14.02 -21.44
N LYS A 187 1.65 14.14 -21.63
CA LYS A 187 2.37 13.50 -22.74
C LYS A 187 2.74 12.06 -22.37
N ILE A 188 2.81 11.23 -23.40
CA ILE A 188 3.31 9.87 -23.27
C ILE A 188 4.76 9.88 -22.78
N VAL A 189 5.10 8.95 -21.89
CA VAL A 189 6.47 8.75 -21.42
C VAL A 189 7.06 7.62 -22.25
N ASP A 190 7.85 7.99 -23.25
CA ASP A 190 8.43 7.02 -24.19
C ASP A 190 9.26 5.95 -23.47
N ASN A 191 9.23 4.72 -23.99
CA ASN A 191 9.97 3.56 -23.48
C ASN A 191 9.72 3.24 -21.99
N THR A 192 8.56 3.63 -21.46
CA THR A 192 8.21 3.43 -20.05
C THR A 192 6.92 2.63 -19.93
N THR A 193 6.93 1.61 -19.07
CA THR A 193 5.78 0.78 -18.71
C THR A 193 5.49 0.88 -17.21
N THR A 194 4.30 0.45 -16.78
CA THR A 194 3.98 0.37 -15.35
C THR A 194 4.94 -0.55 -14.60
N GLU A 195 5.33 -1.67 -15.22
CA GLU A 195 6.28 -2.63 -14.65
C GLU A 195 7.65 -1.99 -14.41
N LEU A 196 8.12 -1.15 -15.35
CA LEU A 196 9.39 -0.44 -15.17
C LEU A 196 9.34 0.49 -13.95
N LEU A 197 8.23 1.21 -13.77
CA LEU A 197 8.04 2.13 -12.65
C LEU A 197 7.94 1.38 -11.31
N GLU A 198 7.23 0.26 -11.27
CA GLU A 198 7.16 -0.61 -10.09
C GLU A 198 8.54 -1.18 -9.72
N ASN A 199 9.36 -1.56 -10.70
CA ASN A 199 10.73 -2.02 -10.48
C ASN A 199 11.63 -0.93 -9.89
N ILE A 200 11.44 0.34 -10.29
CA ILE A 200 12.20 1.47 -9.73
C ILE A 200 11.81 1.72 -8.27
N CYS A 201 10.52 1.58 -7.94
CA CYS A 201 10.02 1.74 -6.56
C CYS A 201 10.58 0.69 -5.60
N SER A 202 10.89 -0.51 -6.11
CA SER A 202 11.37 -1.65 -5.33
C SER A 202 12.85 -1.97 -5.54
N ILE A 203 13.61 -1.05 -6.15
CA ILE A 203 15.02 -1.29 -6.52
C ILE A 203 15.91 -1.63 -5.31
N HIS A 204 15.54 -1.14 -4.12
CA HIS A 204 16.24 -1.45 -2.87
C HIS A 204 15.87 -2.81 -2.28
N ASN A 205 14.81 -3.45 -2.74
CA ASN A 205 14.30 -4.68 -2.15
C ASN A 205 14.86 -5.90 -2.88
N CYS A 206 15.18 -6.96 -2.14
CA CYS A 206 15.44 -8.26 -2.73
C CYS A 206 14.19 -8.75 -3.48
N LYS A 207 14.35 -9.10 -4.76
CA LYS A 207 13.24 -9.59 -5.60
C LYS A 207 12.56 -10.85 -5.09
N LYS A 208 13.30 -11.69 -4.35
CA LYS A 208 12.79 -12.96 -3.83
C LYS A 208 12.19 -12.85 -2.43
N CYS A 209 12.85 -12.15 -1.51
CA CYS A 209 12.45 -12.12 -0.10
C CYS A 209 11.92 -10.75 0.37
N GLY A 210 11.86 -9.74 -0.50
CA GLY A 210 11.29 -8.42 -0.21
C GLY A 210 12.09 -7.53 0.77
N LYS A 211 13.09 -8.07 1.45
CA LYS A 211 13.92 -7.33 2.42
C LYS A 211 14.72 -6.21 1.76
N ASP A 212 14.86 -5.10 2.47
CA ASP A 212 15.60 -3.91 2.03
C ASP A 212 17.12 -4.14 2.11
N LEU A 213 17.76 -4.17 0.94
CA LEU A 213 19.20 -4.39 0.74
C LEU A 213 20.06 -3.25 1.30
N THR A 214 19.50 -2.04 1.49
CA THR A 214 20.23 -0.94 2.16
C THR A 214 20.38 -1.19 3.66
N GLN A 215 19.44 -1.94 4.24
CA GLN A 215 19.43 -2.28 5.66
C GLN A 215 20.16 -3.58 5.94
N ILE A 216 19.89 -4.62 5.13
CA ILE A 216 20.48 -5.95 5.34
C ILE A 216 21.86 -6.10 4.70
N GLY A 217 22.28 -5.15 3.87
CA GLY A 217 23.52 -5.20 3.10
C GLY A 217 23.43 -6.09 1.86
N ILE A 218 24.56 -6.18 1.14
CA ILE A 218 24.71 -6.97 -0.09
C ILE A 218 25.97 -7.82 0.03
N THR A 219 25.87 -9.11 -0.28
CA THR A 219 27.01 -10.04 -0.22
C THR A 219 27.68 -10.15 -1.58
N GLU A 220 28.99 -9.86 -1.65
CA GLU A 220 29.81 -10.21 -2.82
C GLU A 220 30.22 -11.69 -2.73
N LYS A 221 30.01 -12.44 -3.82
CA LYS A 221 30.51 -13.81 -3.98
C LYS A 221 31.47 -13.86 -5.16
N VAL A 222 32.64 -14.45 -4.93
CA VAL A 222 33.65 -14.65 -5.97
C VAL A 222 33.77 -16.13 -6.25
N LYS A 223 33.48 -16.53 -7.49
CA LYS A 223 33.73 -17.90 -7.93
C LYS A 223 35.21 -18.07 -8.22
N MET A 224 35.87 -18.89 -7.41
CA MET A 224 37.27 -19.25 -7.58
C MET A 224 37.39 -20.53 -8.41
N THR A 225 38.36 -20.57 -9.31
CA THR A 225 38.77 -21.77 -10.04
C THR A 225 40.23 -22.05 -9.74
N PHE A 226 40.55 -23.28 -9.38
CA PHE A 226 41.93 -23.70 -9.18
C PHE A 226 42.62 -23.84 -10.53
N ASN A 227 43.74 -23.15 -10.71
CA ASN A 227 44.63 -23.33 -11.84
C ASN A 227 45.70 -24.36 -11.43
N GLU A 228 45.70 -25.52 -12.07
CA GLU A 228 46.64 -26.61 -11.79
C GLU A 228 48.08 -26.26 -12.21
N ASP A 229 48.25 -25.47 -13.28
CA ASP A 229 49.57 -25.11 -13.83
C ASP A 229 50.38 -24.24 -12.86
N ASP A 230 49.71 -23.29 -12.20
CA ASP A 230 50.32 -22.35 -11.26
C ASP A 230 50.03 -22.70 -9.78
N SER A 231 49.29 -23.78 -9.52
CA SER A 231 48.82 -24.22 -8.20
C SER A 231 48.15 -23.10 -7.38
N LYS A 232 47.36 -22.24 -8.03
CA LYS A 232 46.74 -21.05 -7.42
C LYS A 232 45.25 -20.97 -7.75
N PHE A 233 44.48 -20.40 -6.82
CA PHE A 233 43.08 -20.07 -7.08
C PHE A 233 42.97 -18.74 -7.83
N MET A 234 42.30 -18.77 -8.98
CA MET A 234 42.02 -17.62 -9.82
C MET A 234 40.55 -17.22 -9.68
N ALA A 235 40.28 -15.93 -9.48
CA ALA A 235 38.93 -15.40 -9.47
C ALA A 235 38.37 -15.34 -10.90
N LYS A 236 37.21 -15.96 -11.15
CA LYS A 236 36.62 -16.06 -12.49
C LYS A 236 35.41 -15.14 -12.69
N GLN A 237 34.55 -15.03 -11.69
CA GLN A 237 33.32 -14.24 -11.77
C GLN A 237 32.92 -13.71 -10.40
N LYS A 238 32.51 -12.44 -10.34
CA LYS A 238 31.89 -11.81 -9.18
C LYS A 238 30.37 -11.81 -9.35
N THR A 239 29.64 -12.13 -8.29
CA THR A 239 28.18 -11.96 -8.20
C THR A 239 27.83 -11.23 -6.93
N TYR A 240 26.74 -10.46 -6.96
CA TYR A 240 26.20 -9.77 -5.80
C TYR A 240 24.87 -10.41 -5.43
N ASN A 241 24.70 -10.77 -4.17
CA ASN A 241 23.59 -11.58 -3.71
C ASN A 241 22.95 -10.99 -2.46
N CYS A 242 21.64 -11.23 -2.30
CA CYS A 242 20.91 -10.92 -1.09
C CYS A 242 21.43 -11.79 0.08
N PRO A 243 21.88 -11.20 1.20
CA PRO A 243 22.40 -11.96 2.33
C PRO A 243 21.38 -12.91 2.99
N SER A 244 20.08 -12.59 2.88
CA SER A 244 19.02 -13.35 3.54
C SER A 244 18.55 -14.58 2.78
N CYS A 245 18.54 -14.56 1.44
CA CYS A 245 17.98 -15.64 0.63
C CYS A 245 18.87 -16.08 -0.53
N ASP A 246 20.08 -15.53 -0.59
CA ASP A 246 21.12 -15.80 -1.58
C ASP A 246 20.76 -15.50 -3.05
N GLU A 247 19.68 -14.75 -3.28
CA GLU A 247 19.24 -14.40 -4.63
C GLU A 247 20.19 -13.39 -5.26
N GLY A 248 20.56 -13.60 -6.52
CA GLY A 248 21.43 -12.68 -7.26
C GLY A 248 20.73 -11.35 -7.59
N LEU A 249 21.43 -10.24 -7.41
CA LEU A 249 20.96 -8.92 -7.83
C LEU A 249 20.93 -8.85 -9.36
N ASN A 250 19.92 -8.17 -9.91
CA ASN A 250 19.87 -7.91 -11.35
C ASN A 250 20.73 -6.69 -11.74
N GLU A 251 20.93 -6.49 -13.04
CA GLU A 251 21.74 -5.38 -13.57
C GLU A 251 21.28 -3.99 -13.09
N SER A 252 19.96 -3.76 -13.02
CA SER A 252 19.41 -2.49 -12.52
C SER A 252 19.80 -2.23 -11.08
N GLN A 253 19.74 -3.24 -10.21
CA GLN A 253 20.13 -3.13 -8.80
C GLN A 253 21.64 -2.93 -8.66
N ILE A 254 22.46 -3.70 -9.40
CA ILE A 254 23.92 -3.55 -9.40
C ILE A 254 24.32 -2.12 -9.79
N LYS A 255 23.72 -1.59 -10.86
CA LYS A 255 23.95 -0.21 -11.32
C LYS A 255 23.51 0.83 -10.28
N HIS A 256 22.38 0.60 -9.61
CA HIS A 256 21.85 1.51 -8.59
C HIS A 256 22.74 1.59 -7.35
N PHE A 257 23.25 0.44 -6.90
CA PHE A 257 24.15 0.36 -5.74
C PHE A 257 25.62 0.66 -6.05
N ASN A 258 25.95 0.96 -7.31
CA ASN A 258 27.33 1.17 -7.80
C ASN A 258 28.27 0.01 -7.44
N LEU A 259 27.82 -1.23 -7.66
CA LEU A 259 28.56 -2.47 -7.42
C LEU A 259 29.24 -3.00 -8.68
#